data_AF-A0A850QZC6-F1
#
_entry.id   AF-A0A850QZC6-F1
#
_cell.length_a   1.000
_cell.length_b   1.000
_cell.length_c   1.000
_cell.angle_alpha   90.00
_cell.angle_beta   90.00
_cell.angle_gamma   90.00
#
_symmetry.space_group_name_H-M   'P 1'
#
loop_
_entity.id
_entity.type
_entity.pdbx_description
1 polymer ?
#
loop_
_entity_poly.entity_id
_entity_poly.type
_entity_poly.pdbx_seq_one_letter_code
_entity_poly.pdbx_strand_id
1 'polypeptide(L)'
;MSVSRRSFLKGLTMTSAAGVIGPSLLASSKAFAVETTGTWKYSGSHWGAFRAHIYGGRVQEIEAIEIDTNPTEMLKGIKGVIYNPSRVRYPMVRLDWLKKNKYSGETRGNNRFVRVTWDEALDLFYQELERMQKDYGPWAIHAGQTGWRQTGQFHSCTSHMQRAVGMHGNYITKVGDYSTGAGQTIMPYVLGSTEVYAQGTSWSEILDNTKTLILWANDPVKNLQVGWNCETHESYPYLAQLKEKVAKGEIKVISVDPVK
;
A
#
# COMPACT_ATOMS: atom_id res chain seq x y z
N MET A 1 -47.09 -41.09 -34.73
CA MET A 1 -47.66 -39.89 -35.37
C MET A 1 -46.54 -38.89 -35.65
N SER A 2 -46.21 -38.63 -36.91
CA SER A 2 -45.12 -37.74 -37.30
C SER A 2 -45.57 -36.28 -37.28
N VAL A 3 -44.96 -35.45 -36.43
CA VAL A 3 -45.17 -34.00 -36.43
C VAL A 3 -44.53 -33.41 -37.69
N SER A 4 -45.33 -32.82 -38.58
CA SER A 4 -44.81 -32.16 -39.78
C SER A 4 -44.28 -30.76 -39.44
N ARG A 5 -43.21 -30.32 -40.13
CA ARG A 5 -42.62 -28.96 -39.99
C ARG A 5 -43.66 -27.83 -40.16
N ARG A 6 -44.74 -28.08 -40.91
CA ARG A 6 -45.84 -27.13 -41.12
C ARG A 6 -46.75 -26.99 -39.89
N SER A 7 -46.89 -28.04 -39.08
CA SER A 7 -47.67 -28.02 -37.84
C SER A 7 -46.93 -27.26 -36.72
N PHE A 8 -45.60 -27.34 -36.69
CA PHE A 8 -44.75 -26.60 -35.75
C PHE A 8 -44.76 -25.08 -36.02
N LEU A 9 -44.66 -24.67 -37.29
CA LEU A 9 -44.65 -23.26 -37.66
C LEU A 9 -46.00 -22.56 -37.42
N LYS A 10 -47.13 -23.27 -37.56
CA LYS A 10 -48.45 -22.74 -37.19
C LYS A 10 -48.62 -22.55 -35.68
N GLY A 11 -47.97 -23.40 -34.87
CA GLY A 11 -47.97 -23.26 -33.41
C GLY A 11 -47.17 -22.05 -32.90
N LEU A 12 -46.12 -21.64 -33.63
CA LEU A 12 -45.29 -20.48 -33.27
C LEU A 12 -45.96 -19.13 -33.54
N THR A 13 -46.88 -19.05 -34.50
CA THR A 13 -47.57 -17.79 -34.86
C THR A 13 -48.78 -17.46 -33.98
N MET A 14 -49.26 -18.37 -33.13
CA MET A 14 -50.40 -18.12 -32.23
C MET A 14 -49.98 -17.76 -30.79
N THR A 15 -48.70 -17.84 -30.44
CA THR A 15 -48.21 -17.52 -29.09
C THR A 15 -47.62 -16.11 -28.95
N SER A 16 -47.63 -15.30 -30.01
CA SER A 16 -46.97 -13.98 -30.04
C SER A 16 -47.90 -12.77 -29.82
N ALA A 17 -49.15 -12.97 -29.37
CA ALA A 17 -50.12 -11.87 -29.23
C ALA A 17 -50.85 -11.77 -27.87
N ALA A 18 -50.35 -12.44 -26.82
CA ALA A 18 -50.89 -12.31 -25.46
C ALA A 18 -49.75 -12.20 -24.43
N GLY A 19 -49.08 -11.06 -24.44
CA GLY A 19 -48.03 -10.66 -23.49
C GLY A 19 -48.13 -9.15 -23.25
N VAL A 20 -49.22 -8.76 -22.61
CA VAL A 20 -49.59 -7.39 -22.25
C VAL A 20 -48.57 -6.80 -21.27
N ILE A 21 -47.96 -5.69 -21.67
CA ILE A 21 -47.55 -4.52 -20.85
C ILE A 21 -46.69 -4.87 -19.62
N GLY A 22 -45.39 -5.07 -19.84
CA GLY A 22 -44.38 -4.80 -18.81
C GLY A 22 -44.17 -3.28 -18.67
N PRO A 23 -43.75 -2.78 -17.49
CA PRO A 23 -43.58 -1.34 -17.28
C PRO A 23 -42.59 -0.80 -18.31
N SER A 24 -43.08 0.18 -19.08
CA SER A 24 -42.34 1.10 -19.94
C SER A 24 -40.81 0.97 -19.86
N LEU A 25 -40.17 0.48 -20.93
CA LEU A 25 -38.73 0.67 -21.20
C LEU A 25 -38.38 2.16 -21.46
N LEU A 26 -39.35 3.06 -21.27
CA LEU A 26 -39.21 4.52 -21.18
C LEU A 26 -39.47 5.02 -19.75
N ALA A 27 -39.33 4.17 -18.73
CA ALA A 27 -38.82 4.68 -17.46
C ALA A 27 -37.43 5.23 -17.79
N SER A 28 -37.38 6.53 -18.12
CA SER A 28 -36.24 7.37 -17.84
C SER A 28 -35.74 6.85 -16.51
N SER A 29 -34.63 6.12 -16.50
CA SER A 29 -33.79 6.13 -15.33
C SER A 29 -33.68 7.62 -15.07
N LYS A 30 -34.34 8.13 -14.03
CA LYS A 30 -33.82 9.33 -13.42
C LYS A 30 -32.39 8.90 -13.21
N ALA A 31 -31.49 9.39 -14.07
CA ALA A 31 -30.10 9.50 -13.72
C ALA A 31 -30.26 10.15 -12.36
N PHE A 32 -30.05 9.38 -11.29
CA PHE A 32 -29.84 9.97 -10.00
C PHE A 32 -28.79 10.98 -10.33
N ALA A 33 -29.18 12.26 -10.32
CA ALA A 33 -28.24 13.33 -10.53
C ALA A 33 -27.16 12.99 -9.53
N VAL A 34 -26.01 12.53 -10.05
CA VAL A 34 -24.92 12.04 -9.20
C VAL A 34 -24.70 13.21 -8.28
N GLU A 35 -24.97 13.00 -7.00
CA GLU A 35 -24.93 14.03 -6.00
C GLU A 35 -23.55 14.68 -6.12
N THR A 36 -23.50 15.84 -6.78
CA THR A 36 -22.25 16.53 -7.13
C THR A 36 -21.64 17.17 -5.90
N THR A 37 -22.42 17.25 -4.83
CA THR A 37 -21.99 17.65 -3.50
C THR A 37 -21.39 16.44 -2.80
N GLY A 38 -20.12 16.16 -3.11
CA GLY A 38 -19.34 15.17 -2.37
C GLY A 38 -19.06 15.58 -0.93
N THR A 39 -18.45 14.66 -0.18
CA THR A 39 -17.98 14.93 1.18
C THR A 39 -16.46 14.95 1.22
N TRP A 40 -15.89 15.94 1.89
CA TRP A 40 -14.48 15.96 2.24
C TRP A 40 -14.24 15.16 3.52
N LYS A 41 -13.19 14.33 3.52
CA LYS A 41 -12.76 13.54 4.67
C LYS A 41 -11.26 13.66 4.86
N TYR A 42 -10.82 13.81 6.10
CA TYR A 42 -9.39 13.82 6.45
C TYR A 42 -8.84 12.40 6.49
N SER A 43 -7.61 12.23 6.04
CA SER A 43 -6.83 11.01 6.17
C SER A 43 -5.33 11.33 6.14
N GLY A 44 -4.48 10.30 6.24
CA GLY A 44 -3.03 10.46 6.22
C GLY A 44 -2.33 9.22 5.70
N SER A 45 -1.10 9.41 5.26
CA SER A 45 -0.24 8.38 4.69
C SER A 45 1.23 8.67 5.00
N HIS A 46 2.14 7.82 4.54
CA HIS A 46 3.58 8.10 4.61
C HIS A 46 3.99 9.39 3.89
N TRP A 47 3.19 9.88 2.95
CA TRP A 47 3.42 11.11 2.18
C TRP A 47 2.78 12.35 2.81
N GLY A 48 2.27 12.24 4.03
CA GLY A 48 1.61 13.33 4.73
C GLY A 48 0.09 13.23 4.77
N ALA A 49 -0.52 14.24 5.38
CA ALA A 49 -1.95 14.33 5.64
C ALA A 49 -2.68 15.01 4.48
N PHE A 50 -3.90 14.55 4.20
CA PHE A 50 -4.69 15.06 3.09
C PHE A 50 -6.19 15.01 3.37
N ARG A 51 -6.93 15.79 2.59
CA ARG A 51 -8.39 15.73 2.48
C ARG A 51 -8.74 15.01 1.19
N ALA A 52 -9.62 14.02 1.28
CA ALA A 52 -10.15 13.30 0.14
C ALA A 52 -11.59 13.76 -0.14
N HIS A 53 -11.86 14.21 -1.36
CA HIS A 53 -13.20 14.52 -1.82
C HIS A 53 -13.86 13.25 -2.37
N ILE A 54 -14.98 12.86 -1.78
CA ILE A 54 -15.67 11.61 -2.09
C ILE A 54 -17.05 11.91 -2.64
N TYR A 55 -17.31 11.50 -3.88
CA TYR A 55 -18.64 11.50 -4.50
C TYR A 55 -18.80 10.33 -5.47
N GLY A 56 -20.03 9.86 -5.66
CA GLY A 56 -20.32 8.68 -6.48
C GLY A 56 -19.63 7.39 -5.97
N GLY A 57 -19.43 7.28 -4.65
CA GLY A 57 -18.78 6.14 -4.01
C GLY A 57 -17.28 5.99 -4.32
N ARG A 58 -16.62 7.06 -4.81
CA ARG A 58 -15.20 7.05 -5.19
C ARG A 58 -14.47 8.26 -4.65
N VAL A 59 -13.16 8.09 -4.47
CA VAL A 59 -12.24 9.20 -4.22
C VAL A 59 -11.97 9.92 -5.53
N GLN A 60 -12.30 11.19 -5.58
CA GLN A 60 -12.31 11.99 -6.80
C GLN A 60 -11.20 13.03 -6.80
N GLU A 61 -10.93 13.63 -5.64
CA GLU A 61 -9.81 14.56 -5.44
C GLU A 61 -9.07 14.22 -4.15
N ILE A 62 -7.78 14.58 -4.13
CA ILE A 62 -6.90 14.51 -2.98
C ILE A 62 -6.18 15.86 -2.92
N GLU A 63 -6.28 16.52 -1.77
CA GLU A 63 -5.59 17.78 -1.49
C GLU A 63 -4.83 17.66 -0.18
N ALA A 64 -3.63 18.24 -0.11
CA ALA A 64 -2.94 18.37 1.17
C ALA A 64 -3.80 19.13 2.19
N ILE A 65 -3.58 18.87 3.48
CA ILE A 65 -4.19 19.68 4.53
C ILE A 65 -3.55 21.07 4.58
N GLU A 66 -4.31 22.05 5.06
CA GLU A 66 -3.98 23.47 4.98
C GLU A 66 -2.76 23.87 5.83
N ILE A 67 -2.47 23.10 6.89
CA ILE A 67 -1.31 23.34 7.77
C ILE A 67 0.01 22.87 7.15
N ASP A 68 -0.04 21.94 6.19
CA ASP A 68 1.14 21.49 5.47
C ASP A 68 1.48 22.49 4.36
N THR A 69 2.54 23.26 4.58
CA THR A 69 3.00 24.29 3.63
C THR A 69 3.97 23.75 2.58
N ASN A 70 4.43 22.51 2.71
CA ASN A 70 5.38 21.87 1.79
C ASN A 70 4.96 20.43 1.43
N PRO A 71 3.72 20.23 0.95
CA PRO A 71 3.25 18.90 0.61
C PRO A 71 4.00 18.31 -0.58
N THR A 72 4.25 17.00 -0.54
CA THR A 72 4.85 16.31 -1.68
C THR A 72 3.88 16.17 -2.85
N GLU A 73 4.40 16.35 -4.05
CA GLU A 73 3.69 16.12 -5.32
C GLU A 73 3.18 14.67 -5.45
N MET A 74 3.77 13.71 -4.73
CA MET A 74 3.36 12.30 -4.73
C MET A 74 1.91 12.08 -4.25
N LEU A 75 1.32 13.01 -3.48
CA LEU A 75 -0.10 12.93 -3.08
C LEU A 75 -1.04 12.82 -4.28
N LYS A 76 -0.69 13.42 -5.42
CA LYS A 76 -1.46 13.33 -6.69
C LYS A 76 -1.55 11.88 -7.19
N GLY A 77 -0.60 11.03 -6.81
CA GLY A 77 -0.56 9.62 -7.16
C GLY A 77 -1.50 8.71 -6.35
N ILE A 78 -2.04 9.17 -5.21
CA ILE A 78 -2.86 8.33 -4.30
C ILE A 78 -4.06 7.72 -5.01
N LYS A 79 -4.76 8.49 -5.86
CA LYS A 79 -5.87 7.95 -6.67
C LYS A 79 -5.44 6.79 -7.56
N GLY A 80 -4.24 6.89 -8.15
CA GLY A 80 -3.66 5.82 -8.98
C GLY A 80 -3.32 4.58 -8.16
N VAL A 81 -2.93 4.71 -6.89
CA VAL A 81 -2.72 3.57 -6.00
C VAL A 81 -4.04 2.84 -5.69
N ILE A 82 -5.14 3.57 -5.53
CA ILE A 82 -6.46 2.99 -5.25
C ILE A 82 -7.06 2.36 -6.52
N TYR A 83 -7.00 3.08 -7.65
CA TYR A 83 -7.66 2.74 -8.91
C TYR A 83 -6.63 2.53 -10.03
N ASN A 84 -6.06 1.33 -10.12
CA ASN A 84 -5.15 0.93 -11.20
C ASN A 84 -5.50 -0.46 -11.76
N PRO A 85 -5.09 -0.76 -13.00
CA PRO A 85 -5.33 -2.07 -13.62
C PRO A 85 -4.69 -3.24 -12.86
N SER A 86 -3.60 -2.99 -12.14
CA SER A 86 -2.84 -3.98 -11.36
C SER A 86 -3.48 -4.35 -10.01
N ARG A 87 -4.68 -3.84 -9.71
CA ARG A 87 -5.40 -4.19 -8.48
C ARG A 87 -5.71 -5.69 -8.42
N VAL A 88 -5.30 -6.34 -7.32
CA VAL A 88 -5.72 -7.70 -6.95
C VAL A 88 -7.22 -7.66 -6.63
N ARG A 89 -8.02 -8.36 -7.45
CA ARG A 89 -9.49 -8.31 -7.39
C ARG A 89 -10.10 -9.41 -6.52
N TYR A 90 -9.50 -10.61 -6.54
CA TYR A 90 -10.03 -11.81 -5.90
C TYR A 90 -8.89 -12.67 -5.35
N PRO A 91 -9.17 -13.61 -4.42
CA PRO A 91 -8.25 -14.68 -4.09
C PRO A 91 -7.90 -15.52 -5.32
N MET A 92 -6.62 -15.84 -5.46
CA MET A 92 -6.08 -16.57 -6.60
C MET A 92 -5.08 -17.60 -6.09
N VAL A 93 -5.08 -18.79 -6.70
CA VAL A 93 -4.10 -19.85 -6.44
C VAL A 93 -3.35 -20.17 -7.73
N ARG A 94 -2.04 -20.38 -7.64
CA ARG A 94 -1.23 -20.74 -8.82
C ARG A 94 -1.70 -22.09 -9.37
N LEU A 95 -1.94 -22.16 -10.68
CA LEU A 95 -2.55 -23.32 -11.36
C LEU A 95 -1.85 -24.65 -11.02
N ASP A 96 -0.53 -24.68 -11.16
CA ASP A 96 0.24 -25.92 -10.96
C ASP A 96 0.36 -26.30 -9.47
N TRP A 97 0.26 -25.33 -8.55
CA TRP A 97 0.18 -25.61 -7.12
C TRP A 97 -1.18 -26.23 -6.76
N LEU A 98 -2.27 -25.68 -7.29
CA LEU A 98 -3.61 -26.23 -7.04
C LEU A 98 -3.73 -27.69 -7.53
N LYS A 99 -2.99 -28.06 -8.59
CA LYS A 99 -2.99 -29.43 -9.15
C LYS A 99 -2.01 -30.39 -8.47
N LYS A 100 -0.80 -29.93 -8.12
CA LYS A 100 0.32 -30.79 -7.70
C LYS A 100 0.87 -30.47 -6.30
N ASN A 101 0.28 -29.49 -5.61
CA ASN A 101 0.70 -28.95 -4.32
C ASN A 101 2.24 -28.69 -4.30
N LYS A 102 2.97 -29.20 -3.30
CA LYS A 102 4.40 -28.95 -3.06
C LYS A 102 5.33 -29.30 -4.23
N TYR A 103 4.92 -30.15 -5.16
CA TYR A 103 5.74 -30.63 -6.29
C TYR A 103 5.70 -29.72 -7.53
N SER A 104 5.43 -28.44 -7.36
CA SER A 104 5.18 -27.50 -8.46
C SER A 104 6.09 -26.26 -8.45
N GLY A 105 7.21 -26.30 -7.71
CA GLY A 105 8.09 -25.14 -7.51
C GLY A 105 8.59 -24.48 -8.80
N GLU A 106 8.98 -25.30 -9.80
CA GLU A 106 9.60 -24.87 -11.07
C GLU A 106 8.75 -23.94 -11.94
N THR A 107 7.45 -23.84 -11.66
CA THR A 107 6.51 -23.04 -12.47
C THR A 107 6.14 -21.70 -11.82
N ARG A 108 6.79 -21.32 -10.71
CA ARG A 108 6.64 -19.99 -10.10
C ARG A 108 7.15 -18.92 -11.07
N GLY A 109 6.39 -17.83 -11.22
CA GLY A 109 6.72 -16.73 -12.15
C GLY A 109 6.06 -16.81 -13.53
N ASN A 110 5.38 -17.91 -13.88
CA ASN A 110 4.70 -18.04 -15.19
C ASN A 110 3.33 -17.33 -15.29
N ASN A 111 2.90 -16.63 -14.23
CA ASN A 111 1.67 -15.85 -14.15
C ASN A 111 0.35 -16.59 -14.45
N ARG A 112 0.29 -17.91 -14.26
CA ARG A 112 -0.95 -18.69 -14.41
C ARG A 112 -1.66 -18.94 -13.06
N PHE A 113 -2.81 -18.32 -12.89
CA PHE A 113 -3.60 -18.38 -11.66
C PHE A 113 -5.05 -18.82 -11.91
N VAL A 114 -5.63 -19.48 -10.92
CA VAL A 114 -7.03 -19.88 -10.86
C VAL A 114 -7.71 -19.06 -9.77
N ARG A 115 -8.87 -18.47 -10.07
CA ARG A 115 -9.69 -17.78 -9.07
C ARG A 115 -10.36 -18.82 -8.18
N VAL A 116 -10.34 -18.58 -6.88
CA VAL A 116 -11.00 -19.40 -5.85
C VAL A 116 -11.90 -18.54 -4.98
N THR A 117 -12.75 -19.16 -4.16
CA THR A 117 -13.50 -18.45 -3.13
C THR A 117 -12.59 -18.04 -1.97
N TRP A 118 -13.10 -17.19 -1.09
CA TRP A 118 -12.38 -16.84 0.14
C TRP A 118 -12.23 -18.03 1.08
N ASP A 119 -13.29 -18.85 1.24
CA ASP A 119 -13.26 -20.04 2.11
C ASP A 119 -12.21 -21.04 1.62
N GLU A 120 -12.19 -21.33 0.31
CA GLU A 120 -11.18 -22.22 -0.29
C GLU A 120 -9.76 -21.70 -0.06
N ALA A 121 -9.52 -20.39 -0.22
CA ALA A 121 -8.21 -19.79 -0.01
C ALA A 121 -7.75 -19.90 1.45
N LEU A 122 -8.67 -19.70 2.40
CA LEU A 122 -8.40 -19.79 3.83
C LEU A 122 -8.16 -21.23 4.27
N ASP A 123 -8.94 -22.18 3.77
CA ASP A 123 -8.76 -23.61 4.03
C ASP A 123 -7.40 -24.10 3.53
N LEU A 124 -7.02 -23.74 2.30
CA LEU A 124 -5.70 -24.09 1.73
C LEU A 124 -4.56 -23.48 2.55
N PHE A 125 -4.71 -22.25 3.02
CA PHE A 125 -3.72 -21.59 3.86
C PHE A 125 -3.57 -22.32 5.22
N TYR A 126 -4.68 -22.62 5.88
CA TYR A 126 -4.69 -23.35 7.14
C TYR A 126 -4.08 -24.74 7.00
N GLN A 127 -4.46 -25.50 5.97
CA GLN A 127 -3.93 -26.84 5.71
C GLN A 127 -2.40 -26.84 5.54
N GLU A 128 -1.84 -25.84 4.87
CA GLU A 128 -0.39 -25.73 4.72
C GLU A 128 0.31 -25.32 6.01
N LEU A 129 -0.27 -24.44 6.83
CA LEU A 129 0.27 -24.16 8.16
C LEU A 129 0.30 -25.43 9.02
N GLU A 130 -0.81 -26.18 9.02
CA GLU A 130 -0.95 -27.43 9.79
C GLU A 130 0.05 -28.49 9.32
N ARG A 131 0.15 -28.69 8.01
CA ARG A 131 1.11 -29.62 7.41
C ARG A 131 2.54 -29.24 7.76
N MET A 132 2.91 -27.96 7.62
CA MET A 132 4.28 -27.53 7.89
C MET A 132 4.65 -27.67 9.37
N GLN A 133 3.74 -27.34 10.29
CA GLN A 133 3.97 -27.51 11.73
C GLN A 133 4.05 -28.99 12.13
N LYS A 134 3.16 -29.84 11.64
CA LYS A 134 3.15 -31.28 11.98
C LYS A 134 4.31 -32.06 11.40
N ASP A 135 4.59 -31.86 10.12
CA ASP A 135 5.57 -32.69 9.40
C ASP A 135 7.01 -32.23 9.65
N TYR A 136 7.22 -30.92 9.89
CA TYR A 136 8.54 -30.32 9.94
C TYR A 136 8.79 -29.43 11.16
N GLY A 137 7.77 -29.01 11.90
CA GLY A 137 7.94 -28.10 13.04
C GLY A 137 8.14 -26.63 12.67
N PRO A 138 8.32 -25.76 13.68
CA PRO A 138 8.23 -24.31 13.54
C PRO A 138 9.36 -23.69 12.72
N TRP A 139 10.53 -24.34 12.63
CA TRP A 139 11.66 -23.83 11.84
C TRP A 139 11.41 -23.90 10.32
N ALA A 140 10.38 -24.60 9.88
CA ALA A 140 10.05 -24.73 8.47
C ALA A 140 9.14 -23.60 7.94
N ILE A 141 8.72 -22.67 8.80
CA ILE A 141 7.90 -21.51 8.43
C ILE A 141 8.69 -20.23 8.74
N HIS A 142 8.85 -19.37 7.73
CA HIS A 142 9.40 -18.03 7.91
C HIS A 142 8.31 -16.97 7.71
N ALA A 143 7.88 -16.31 8.80
CA ALA A 143 6.87 -15.25 8.77
C ALA A 143 7.34 -13.92 9.41
N GLY A 144 8.64 -13.76 9.66
CA GLY A 144 9.20 -12.55 10.27
C GLY A 144 9.60 -11.42 9.32
N GLN A 145 9.35 -11.54 8.01
CA GLN A 145 9.77 -10.50 7.07
C GLN A 145 8.96 -9.21 7.29
N THR A 146 9.64 -8.07 7.20
CA THR A 146 9.03 -6.74 7.36
C THR A 146 9.35 -5.85 6.17
N GLY A 147 8.53 -4.81 5.98
CA GLY A 147 8.70 -3.79 4.95
C GLY A 147 7.79 -2.61 5.22
N TRP A 148 7.79 -1.64 4.30
CA TRP A 148 6.95 -0.45 4.35
C TRP A 148 5.48 -0.80 4.05
N ARG A 149 4.75 -1.20 5.09
CA ARG A 149 3.28 -1.28 5.07
C ARG A 149 2.68 0.12 5.17
N GLN A 150 1.41 0.30 4.85
CA GLN A 150 0.70 1.57 5.06
C GLN A 150 0.64 1.97 6.55
N THR A 151 0.46 3.27 6.81
CA THR A 151 0.28 3.83 8.15
C THR A 151 -1.04 3.40 8.80
N GLY A 152 -1.05 3.25 10.12
CA GLY A 152 -2.26 2.95 10.89
C GLY A 152 -1.97 2.13 12.13
N GLN A 153 -2.54 2.54 13.28
CA GLN A 153 -2.32 1.87 14.56
C GLN A 153 -3.04 0.52 14.62
N PHE A 154 -4.28 0.46 14.13
CA PHE A 154 -5.07 -0.77 14.14
C PHE A 154 -4.71 -1.68 12.96
N HIS A 155 -4.85 -1.19 11.73
CA HIS A 155 -4.65 -1.97 10.50
C HIS A 155 -3.17 -2.13 10.07
N SER A 156 -2.33 -2.64 10.97
CA SER A 156 -0.94 -3.01 10.68
C SER A 156 -0.87 -4.41 10.05
N CYS A 157 -0.76 -4.50 8.72
CA CYS A 157 -0.83 -5.79 8.03
C CYS A 157 0.26 -6.79 8.47
N THR A 158 1.49 -6.33 8.70
CA THR A 158 2.59 -7.16 9.21
C THR A 158 2.24 -7.75 10.58
N SER A 159 1.75 -6.92 11.50
CA SER A 159 1.36 -7.35 12.84
C SER A 159 0.19 -8.33 12.80
N HIS A 160 -0.82 -8.10 11.96
CA HIS A 160 -1.94 -9.02 11.79
C HIS A 160 -1.54 -10.36 11.19
N MET A 161 -0.69 -10.36 10.15
CA MET A 161 -0.17 -11.59 9.55
C MET A 161 0.64 -12.40 10.57
N GLN A 162 1.59 -11.75 11.25
CA GLN A 162 2.42 -12.39 12.26
C GLN A 162 1.61 -12.94 13.45
N ARG A 163 0.56 -12.22 13.86
CA ARG A 163 -0.40 -12.70 14.86
C ARG A 163 -1.18 -13.92 14.34
N ALA A 164 -1.70 -13.86 13.11
CA ALA A 164 -2.46 -14.97 12.53
C ALA A 164 -1.64 -16.26 12.43
N VAL A 165 -0.41 -16.16 11.90
CA VAL A 165 0.51 -17.31 11.84
C VAL A 165 0.91 -17.76 13.26
N GLY A 166 1.19 -16.83 14.16
CA GLY A 166 1.57 -17.13 15.55
C GLY A 166 0.47 -17.79 16.39
N MET A 167 -0.81 -17.55 16.08
CA MET A 167 -1.93 -18.27 16.71
C MET A 167 -1.99 -19.75 16.30
N HIS A 168 -1.39 -20.11 15.17
CA HIS A 168 -1.28 -21.51 14.73
C HIS A 168 -0.03 -22.20 15.31
N GLY A 169 1.10 -21.50 15.41
CA GLY A 169 2.33 -22.05 15.98
C GLY A 169 3.55 -21.15 15.77
N ASN A 170 4.68 -21.57 16.32
CA ASN A 170 5.94 -20.80 16.22
C ASN A 170 6.47 -20.76 14.78
N TYR A 171 7.27 -19.74 14.46
CA TYR A 171 7.88 -19.53 13.14
C TYR A 171 9.20 -18.77 13.27
N ILE A 172 10.02 -18.81 12.22
CA ILE A 172 11.29 -18.07 12.13
C ILE A 172 11.04 -16.59 11.91
N THR A 173 11.77 -15.77 12.69
CA THR A 173 11.84 -14.31 12.55
C THR A 173 13.22 -13.84 12.10
N LYS A 174 13.38 -12.52 11.97
CA LYS A 174 14.63 -11.87 11.55
C LYS A 174 14.95 -10.68 12.47
N VAL A 175 16.21 -10.29 12.50
CA VAL A 175 16.72 -9.11 13.24
C VAL A 175 17.33 -8.13 12.25
N GLY A 176 17.19 -6.84 12.51
CA GLY A 176 17.70 -5.75 11.66
C GLY A 176 16.79 -5.38 10.50
N ASP A 177 17.28 -4.48 9.65
CA ASP A 177 16.58 -3.94 8.49
C ASP A 177 17.57 -3.61 7.35
N TYR A 178 17.01 -3.34 6.17
CA TYR A 178 17.78 -3.03 4.97
C TYR A 178 18.33 -1.60 4.94
N SER A 179 17.89 -0.72 5.84
CA SER A 179 18.28 0.69 5.84
C SER A 179 19.59 0.91 6.59
N THR A 180 19.75 0.32 7.77
CA THR A 180 20.88 0.63 8.67
C THR A 180 21.61 -0.58 9.21
N GLY A 181 21.48 -1.76 8.58
CA GLY A 181 21.95 -3.05 9.11
C GLY A 181 23.36 -3.05 9.71
N ALA A 182 24.37 -2.53 8.99
CA ALA A 182 25.72 -2.44 9.54
C ALA A 182 25.86 -1.37 10.63
N GLY A 183 25.32 -0.17 10.38
CA GLY A 183 25.41 0.98 11.29
C GLY A 183 24.79 0.70 12.66
N GLN A 184 23.58 0.16 12.69
CA GLN A 184 22.88 -0.17 13.94
C GLN A 184 23.58 -1.27 14.75
N THR A 185 24.43 -2.09 14.12
CA THR A 185 25.23 -3.12 14.81
C THR A 185 26.53 -2.55 15.37
N ILE A 186 27.25 -1.69 14.64
CA ILE A 186 28.55 -1.18 15.09
C ILE A 186 28.44 -0.03 16.10
N MET A 187 27.45 0.85 15.97
CA MET A 187 27.32 2.05 16.82
C MET A 187 27.21 1.75 18.32
N PRO A 188 26.51 0.70 18.79
CA PRO A 188 26.47 0.37 20.21
C PRO A 188 27.85 0.08 20.83
N TYR A 189 28.81 -0.43 20.05
CA TYR A 189 30.17 -0.70 20.53
C TYR A 189 31.05 0.57 20.61
N VAL A 190 30.67 1.64 19.88
CA VAL A 190 31.42 2.88 19.83
C VAL A 190 30.81 3.94 20.75
N LEU A 191 29.49 4.09 20.72
CA LEU A 191 28.74 5.17 21.38
C LEU A 191 27.71 4.67 22.41
N GLY A 192 27.52 3.35 22.55
CA GLY A 192 26.57 2.78 23.52
C GLY A 192 25.09 2.84 23.11
N SER A 193 24.79 3.25 21.88
CA SER A 193 23.44 3.36 21.31
C SER A 193 23.45 3.08 19.80
N THR A 194 22.28 2.86 19.19
CA THR A 194 22.17 2.64 17.74
C THR A 194 22.32 3.92 16.93
N GLU A 195 22.07 5.08 17.53
CA GLU A 195 22.11 6.45 16.97
C GLU A 195 21.12 6.74 15.83
N VAL A 196 21.04 5.87 14.81
CA VAL A 196 20.37 6.11 13.53
C VAL A 196 18.86 6.40 13.59
N TYR A 197 18.21 6.09 14.71
CA TYR A 197 16.78 6.33 14.95
C TYR A 197 16.52 7.18 16.21
N ALA A 198 17.56 7.80 16.78
CA ALA A 198 17.44 8.70 17.92
C ALA A 198 17.12 10.14 17.47
N GLN A 199 16.57 10.94 18.38
CA GLN A 199 16.41 12.37 18.15
C GLN A 199 17.79 13.07 18.19
N GLY A 200 18.00 14.01 17.28
CA GLY A 200 19.23 14.82 17.19
C GLY A 200 19.07 16.24 17.76
N THR A 201 20.11 17.04 17.57
CA THR A 201 20.10 18.48 17.88
C THR A 201 19.00 19.21 17.09
N SER A 202 18.30 20.14 17.72
CA SER A 202 17.24 20.92 17.08
C SER A 202 17.77 21.78 15.92
N TRP A 203 16.92 22.00 14.92
CA TRP A 203 17.26 22.81 13.75
C TRP A 203 17.66 24.25 14.09
N SER A 204 17.01 24.87 15.09
CA SER A 204 17.34 26.23 15.53
C SER A 204 18.80 26.34 15.98
N GLU A 205 19.26 25.40 16.83
CA GLU A 205 20.65 25.38 17.31
C GLU A 205 21.64 25.17 16.17
N ILE A 206 21.30 24.33 15.20
CA ILE A 206 22.13 24.12 14.01
C ILE A 206 22.25 25.42 13.20
N LEU A 207 21.14 26.12 12.94
CA LEU A 207 21.11 27.34 12.13
C LEU A 207 21.81 28.54 12.81
N ASP A 208 21.79 28.60 14.14
CA ASP A 208 22.38 29.72 14.89
C ASP A 208 23.88 29.53 15.14
N ASN A 209 24.33 28.29 15.34
CA ASN A 209 25.68 28.01 15.82
C ASN A 209 26.62 27.41 14.77
N THR A 210 26.11 26.76 13.71
CA THR A 210 26.96 26.08 12.72
C THR A 210 27.62 27.08 11.78
N LYS A 211 28.93 26.90 11.52
CA LYS A 211 29.65 27.67 10.48
C LYS A 211 29.88 26.88 9.20
N THR A 212 30.08 25.57 9.32
CA THR A 212 30.22 24.65 8.19
C THR A 212 29.34 23.43 8.42
N LEU A 213 28.47 23.13 7.46
CA LEU A 213 27.63 21.93 7.44
C LEU A 213 28.11 21.00 6.32
N ILE A 214 28.42 19.75 6.67
CA ILE A 214 28.86 18.73 5.71
C ILE A 214 27.73 17.73 5.53
N LEU A 215 27.22 17.64 4.30
CA LEU A 215 26.27 16.61 3.87
C LEU A 215 27.07 15.48 3.23
N TRP A 216 27.35 14.43 4.01
CA TRP A 216 28.12 13.29 3.53
C TRP A 216 27.18 12.16 3.12
N ALA A 217 27.13 11.84 1.83
CA ALA A 217 26.22 10.83 1.25
C ALA A 217 24.76 11.03 1.69
N ASN A 218 24.28 12.28 1.68
CA ASN A 218 22.97 12.64 2.20
C ASN A 218 22.24 13.66 1.30
N ASP A 219 21.01 13.32 0.90
CA ASP A 219 20.11 14.15 0.11
C ASP A 219 18.79 14.39 0.88
N PRO A 220 18.79 15.34 1.84
CA PRO A 220 17.64 15.54 2.71
C PRO A 220 16.43 16.11 1.97
N VAL A 221 16.62 16.96 0.96
CA VAL A 221 15.51 17.60 0.23
C VAL A 221 14.61 16.55 -0.43
N LYS A 222 15.22 15.51 -1.02
CA LYS A 222 14.48 14.38 -1.59
C LYS A 222 13.93 13.44 -0.53
N ASN A 223 14.74 13.07 0.45
CA ASN A 223 14.44 11.98 1.39
C ASN A 223 13.41 12.36 2.47
N LEU A 224 13.24 13.66 2.77
CA LEU A 224 12.30 14.17 3.78
C LEU A 224 10.85 14.26 3.29
N GLN A 225 10.53 13.80 2.07
CA GLN A 225 9.16 13.77 1.54
C GLN A 225 8.29 12.65 2.12
N VAL A 226 8.84 11.80 2.99
CA VAL A 226 8.13 10.66 3.57
C VAL A 226 8.48 10.47 5.03
N GLY A 227 7.51 9.98 5.81
CA GLY A 227 7.65 9.65 7.22
C GLY A 227 7.25 8.22 7.52
N TRP A 228 7.69 7.66 8.64
CA TRP A 228 7.21 6.35 9.12
C TRP A 228 5.74 6.41 9.57
N ASN A 229 5.34 7.54 10.14
CA ASN A 229 3.96 7.89 10.44
C ASN A 229 3.47 8.89 9.37
N CYS A 230 2.36 9.59 9.65
CA CYS A 230 1.93 10.67 8.79
C CYS A 230 2.92 11.84 8.90
N GLU A 231 3.63 12.13 7.81
CA GLU A 231 4.67 13.14 7.76
C GLU A 231 4.10 14.56 7.91
N THR A 232 4.78 15.42 8.67
CA THR A 232 4.36 16.82 8.89
C THR A 232 5.04 17.79 7.94
N HIS A 233 6.16 17.39 7.34
CA HIS A 233 6.99 18.21 6.46
C HIS A 233 7.60 19.46 7.14
N GLU A 234 7.62 19.51 8.47
CA GLU A 234 8.17 20.66 9.25
C GLU A 234 9.66 20.88 9.07
N SER A 235 10.39 19.92 8.47
CA SER A 235 11.80 20.10 8.13
C SER A 235 12.02 21.11 6.99
N TYR A 236 11.08 21.24 6.05
CA TYR A 236 11.26 22.07 4.86
C TYR A 236 11.39 23.58 5.15
N PRO A 237 10.62 24.17 6.08
CA PRO A 237 10.85 25.55 6.52
C PRO A 237 12.27 25.81 7.02
N TYR A 238 12.89 24.86 7.74
CA TYR A 238 14.28 25.00 8.20
C TYR A 238 15.28 24.86 7.04
N LEU A 239 15.00 24.01 6.05
CA LEU A 239 15.82 23.94 4.83
C LEU A 239 15.77 25.25 4.03
N ALA A 240 14.62 25.93 3.99
CA ALA A 240 14.50 27.25 3.39
C ALA A 240 15.34 28.30 4.14
N GLN A 241 15.31 28.31 5.48
CA GLN A 241 16.17 29.18 6.29
C GLN A 241 17.67 28.86 6.09
N LEU A 242 18.04 27.58 6.01
CA LEU A 242 19.41 27.17 5.70
C LEU A 242 19.86 27.71 4.34
N LYS A 243 19.00 27.62 3.31
CA LYS A 243 19.28 28.18 1.98
C LYS A 243 19.54 29.68 2.04
N GLU A 244 18.77 30.43 2.83
CA GLU A 244 18.99 31.87 3.03
C GLU A 244 20.33 32.16 3.70
N LYS A 245 20.69 31.42 4.76
CA LYS A 245 21.98 31.57 5.44
C LYS A 245 23.17 31.24 4.54
N VAL A 246 23.04 30.24 3.69
CA VAL A 246 24.03 29.91 2.66
C VAL A 246 24.18 31.06 1.66
N ALA A 247 23.06 31.63 1.18
CA ALA A 247 23.09 32.76 0.26
C ALA A 247 23.73 34.02 0.86
N LYS A 248 23.60 34.23 2.17
CA LYS A 248 24.25 35.32 2.93
C LYS A 248 25.71 35.04 3.29
N GLY A 249 26.21 33.82 3.04
CA GLY A 249 27.56 33.40 3.43
C GLY A 249 27.74 33.16 4.93
N GLU A 250 26.66 33.06 5.71
CA GLU A 250 26.69 32.82 7.15
C GLU A 250 27.05 31.36 7.49
N ILE A 251 26.62 30.42 6.63
CA ILE A 251 26.90 28.98 6.74
C ILE A 251 27.48 28.48 5.42
N LYS A 252 28.62 27.78 5.50
CA LYS A 252 29.18 27.04 4.37
C LYS A 252 28.60 25.64 4.33
N VAL A 253 27.96 25.24 3.23
CA VAL A 253 27.49 23.86 3.03
C VAL A 253 28.40 23.14 2.03
N ILE A 254 28.81 21.91 2.36
CA ILE A 254 29.64 21.05 1.51
C ILE A 254 28.90 19.73 1.31
N SER A 255 28.64 19.36 0.05
CA SER A 255 28.12 18.04 -0.30
C SER A 255 29.27 17.11 -0.69
N VAL A 256 29.38 15.96 -0.03
CA VAL A 256 30.31 14.87 -0.37
C VAL A 256 29.48 13.73 -0.94
N ASP A 257 29.29 13.75 -2.25
CA ASP A 257 28.47 12.79 -2.97
C ASP A 257 29.07 12.54 -4.37
N PRO A 258 29.08 11.29 -4.88
CA PRO A 258 29.51 11.00 -6.25
C PRO A 258 28.59 11.60 -7.32
N VAL A 259 27.38 12.05 -6.95
CA VAL A 259 26.41 12.73 -7.81
C VAL A 259 26.21 14.17 -7.33
N LYS A 260 25.85 15.05 -8.27
CA LYS A 260 25.53 16.46 -7.97
C LYS A 260 24.06 16.64 -7.63
#